data_AF-A0A2V5RIL9-F1
#
_entry.id   AF-A0A2V5RIL9-F1
#
_cell.length_a   1.000
_cell.length_b   1.000
_cell.length_c   1.000
_cell.angle_alpha   90.00
_cell.angle_beta   90.00
_cell.angle_gamma   90.00
#
_symmetry.space_group_name_H-M   'P 1'
#
loop_
_entity.id
_entity.type
_entity.pdbx_description
1 polymer ?
#
loop_
_entity_poly.entity_id
_entity_poly.type
_entity_poly.pdbx_seq_one_letter_code
_entity_poly.pdbx_strand_id
1 'polypeptide(L)'
;MQRPKIDDNLTLLADFGKTEAICVEVLDNPAAEEGILLKVMARGPFEEGQQVWILDRDGSKVGATVENVVQETVDSEVTLSTVLPA
;
A
#
# COMPACT_ATOMS: atom_id res chain seq x y z
N MET A 1 -5.09 -12.42 -3.69
CA MET A 1 -5.51 -11.17 -3.04
C MET A 1 -6.55 -10.48 -3.90
N GLN A 2 -7.68 -10.07 -3.31
CA GLN A 2 -8.69 -9.28 -4.02
C GLN A 2 -8.30 -7.80 -4.04
N ARG A 3 -8.83 -7.05 -5.01
CA ARG A 3 -8.64 -5.59 -5.06
C ARG A 3 -9.15 -4.94 -3.76
N PRO A 4 -8.29 -4.20 -3.04
CA PRO A 4 -8.72 -3.48 -1.83
C PRO A 4 -9.82 -2.47 -2.14
N LYS A 5 -10.62 -2.18 -1.11
CA LYS A 5 -11.64 -1.14 -1.12
C LYS A 5 -11.24 -0.02 -0.15
N ILE A 6 -11.86 1.13 -0.35
CA ILE A 6 -11.79 2.22 0.63
C ILE A 6 -12.30 1.68 1.98
N ASP A 7 -11.64 2.11 3.05
CA ASP A 7 -11.81 1.69 4.44
C ASP A 7 -11.36 0.25 4.77
N ASP A 8 -10.75 -0.47 3.82
CA ASP A 8 -10.12 -1.75 4.15
C ASP A 8 -8.88 -1.55 5.03
N ASN A 9 -8.82 -2.30 6.14
CA ASN A 9 -7.61 -2.45 6.93
C ASN A 9 -6.65 -3.42 6.25
N LEU A 10 -5.47 -2.90 5.91
CA LEU A 10 -4.37 -3.63 5.32
C LEU A 10 -3.26 -3.82 6.36
N THR A 11 -2.47 -4.88 6.19
CA THR A 11 -1.20 -5.02 6.91
C THR A 11 -0.07 -4.88 5.92
N LEU A 12 0.81 -3.91 6.17
CA LEU A 12 2.02 -3.71 5.38
C LEU A 12 3.21 -4.33 6.11
N LEU A 13 4.05 -5.03 5.37
CA LEU A 13 5.37 -5.45 5.83
C LEU A 13 6.43 -4.65 5.08
N ALA A 14 7.09 -3.78 5.83
CA ALA A 14 8.19 -2.93 5.41
C ALA A 14 9.50 -3.36 6.12
N ASP A 15 10.61 -2.74 5.76
CA ASP A 15 11.92 -3.04 6.37
C ASP A 15 11.96 -2.71 7.88
N PHE A 16 11.17 -1.74 8.32
CA PHE A 16 11.01 -1.41 9.73
C PHE A 16 10.03 -2.34 10.48
N GLY A 17 9.46 -3.33 9.80
CA GLY A 17 8.54 -4.33 10.36
C GLY A 17 7.12 -4.25 9.82
N LYS A 18 6.18 -4.83 10.57
CA LYS A 18 4.75 -4.83 10.21
C LYS A 18 4.06 -3.59 10.75
N THR A 19 3.17 -3.01 9.96
CA THR A 19 2.31 -1.90 10.37
C THR A 19 0.92 -2.06 9.77
N GLU A 20 -0.08 -1.49 10.44
CA GLU A 20 -1.44 -1.42 9.93
C GLU A 20 -1.58 -0.18 9.03
N ALA A 21 -2.45 -0.30 8.03
CA ALA A 21 -2.76 0.78 7.12
C ALA A 21 -4.25 0.76 6.77
N ILE A 22 -4.86 1.93 6.60
CA ILE A 22 -6.25 2.06 6.13
C ILE A 22 -6.22 2.55 4.70
N CYS A 23 -6.88 1.82 3.78
CA CYS A 23 -7.00 2.27 2.40
C CYS A 23 -7.99 3.43 2.30
N VAL A 24 -7.53 4.57 1.79
CA VAL A 24 -8.36 5.79 1.64
C VAL A 24 -8.70 6.09 0.18
N GLU A 25 -7.89 5.61 -0.75
CA GLU A 25 -8.15 5.77 -2.19
C GLU A 25 -7.64 4.56 -2.98
N VAL A 26 -8.38 4.18 -4.02
CA VAL A 26 -8.02 3.09 -4.95
C VAL A 26 -8.18 3.59 -6.37
N LEU A 27 -7.08 3.70 -7.12
CA LEU A 27 -7.05 4.20 -8.49
C LEU A 27 -6.45 3.15 -9.42
N ASP A 28 -6.79 3.19 -10.70
CA ASP A 28 -6.04 2.45 -11.71
C ASP A 28 -4.72 3.16 -11.97
N ASN A 29 -3.63 2.40 -12.10
CA ASN A 29 -2.33 2.93 -12.43
C ASN A 29 -2.15 2.94 -13.96
N PRO A 30 -2.21 4.11 -14.63
CA PRO A 30 -2.03 4.16 -16.08
C PRO A 30 -0.62 3.79 -16.54
N ALA A 31 0.36 3.74 -15.63
CA ALA A 31 1.75 3.39 -15.92
C ALA A 31 2.01 1.88 -15.98
N ALA A 32 1.06 1.03 -15.53
CA ALA A 32 1.21 -0.42 -15.53
C ALA A 32 -0.11 -1.09 -15.97
N GLU A 33 -0.02 -2.03 -16.91
CA GLU A 33 -1.16 -2.86 -17.30
C GLU A 33 -1.65 -3.64 -16.08
N GLU A 34 -2.95 -3.53 -15.75
CA GLU A 34 -3.58 -4.08 -14.54
C GLU A 34 -3.00 -3.55 -13.19
N GLY A 35 -2.21 -2.48 -13.25
CA GLY A 35 -1.69 -1.82 -12.06
C GLY A 35 -2.75 -1.01 -11.34
N ILE A 36 -2.59 -0.89 -10.02
CA ILE A 36 -3.41 -0.03 -9.18
C ILE A 36 -2.52 0.86 -8.32
N LEU A 37 -3.03 2.04 -7.97
CA LEU A 37 -2.49 2.89 -6.94
C LEU A 37 -3.40 2.82 -5.72
N LEU A 38 -2.82 2.54 -4.57
CA LEU A 38 -3.50 2.53 -3.27
C LEU A 38 -2.95 3.69 -2.46
N LYS A 39 -3.79 4.66 -2.11
CA LYS A 39 -3.44 5.58 -1.04
C LYS A 39 -3.87 4.99 0.27
N VAL A 40 -2.96 5.00 1.23
CA VAL A 40 -3.20 4.45 2.56
C VAL A 40 -2.75 5.43 3.64
N MET A 41 -3.48 5.46 4.75
CA MET A 41 -3.00 6.08 5.98
C MET A 41 -2.26 5.02 6.78
N ALA A 42 -0.96 5.20 6.98
CA ALA A 42 -0.11 4.23 7.66
C ALA A 42 0.92 4.91 8.56
N ARG A 43 1.26 4.24 9.66
CA ARG A 43 2.33 4.68 10.54
C ARG A 43 3.66 4.06 10.14
N GLY A 44 4.68 4.89 9.99
CA GLY A 44 6.06 4.41 9.87
C GLY A 44 6.95 5.34 9.06
N PRO A 45 8.27 5.09 9.09
CA PRO A 45 9.25 5.83 8.31
C PRO A 45 9.27 5.31 6.86
N PHE A 46 8.20 5.56 6.11
CA PHE A 46 8.16 5.21 4.68
C PHE A 46 9.02 6.19 3.86
N GLU A 47 9.69 5.66 2.84
CA GLU A 47 10.50 6.44 1.89
C GLU A 47 10.06 6.17 0.45
N GLU A 48 10.12 7.19 -0.42
CA GLU A 48 9.83 7.00 -1.84
C GLU A 48 10.82 6.02 -2.49
N GLY A 49 10.31 5.15 -3.35
CA GLY A 49 11.05 4.06 -3.97
C GLY A 49 11.22 2.82 -3.09
N GLN A 50 10.83 2.88 -1.82
CA GLN A 50 10.85 1.72 -0.92
C GLN A 50 9.92 0.60 -1.43
N GLN A 51 10.37 -0.65 -1.31
CA GLN A 51 9.52 -1.82 -1.55
C GLN A 51 8.84 -2.27 -0.25
N VAL A 52 7.55 -2.57 -0.33
CA VAL A 52 6.75 -3.11 0.78
C VAL A 52 5.90 -4.28 0.31
N TRP A 53 5.42 -5.08 1.26
CA TRP A 53 4.46 -6.14 0.99
C TRP A 53 3.11 -5.82 1.61
N ILE A 54 2.06 -5.85 0.81
CA ILE A 54 0.68 -5.89 1.30
C ILE A 54 0.40 -7.35 1.67
N LEU A 55 0.01 -7.60 2.91
CA LEU A 55 -0.34 -8.94 3.39
C LEU A 55 -1.85 -9.13 3.33
N ASP A 56 -2.28 -10.24 2.72
CA ASP A 56 -3.68 -10.67 2.75
C ASP A 56 -3.95 -11.56 3.97
N ARG A 57 -5.24 -11.73 4.32
CA ARG A 57 -5.69 -12.53 5.46
C ARG A 57 -5.34 -14.02 5.33
N ASP A 58 -5.19 -14.50 4.10
CA ASP A 58 -4.79 -15.89 3.81
C ASP A 58 -3.26 -16.10 3.92
N GLY A 59 -2.49 -15.04 4.21
CA GLY A 59 -1.03 -15.07 4.29
C GLY A 59 -0.32 -14.82 2.97
N SER A 60 -1.05 -14.68 1.86
CA SER A 60 -0.51 -14.25 0.57
C SER A 60 0.05 -12.83 0.65
N LYS A 61 1.00 -12.51 -0.21
CA LYS A 61 1.66 -11.21 -0.25
C LYS A 61 1.66 -10.65 -1.65
N VAL A 62 1.38 -9.36 -1.76
CA VAL A 62 1.53 -8.61 -3.01
C VAL A 62 2.59 -7.54 -2.80
N GLY A 63 3.56 -7.48 -3.71
CA GLY A 63 4.62 -6.48 -3.67
C GLY A 63 4.09 -5.12 -4.12
N ALA A 64 4.50 -4.05 -3.45
CA ALA A 64 4.16 -2.69 -3.81
C ALA A 64 5.36 -1.75 -3.66
N THR A 65 5.44 -0.77 -4.54
CA THR A 65 6.41 0.33 -4.47
C THR A 65 5.76 1.53 -3.80
N VAL A 66 6.46 2.16 -2.87
CA VAL A 66 6.07 3.47 -2.33
C VAL A 66 6.38 4.53 -3.38
N GLU A 67 5.35 5.09 -4.00
CA GLU A 67 5.48 6.14 -5.02
C GLU A 67 5.57 7.53 -4.41
N ASN A 68 4.86 7.75 -3.29
CA ASN A 68 4.82 9.04 -2.63
C ASN A 68 4.48 8.90 -1.14
N VAL A 69 5.03 9.80 -0.32
CA VAL A 69 4.75 9.88 1.12
C VAL A 69 4.46 11.34 1.49
N VAL A 70 3.27 11.59 2.04
CA VAL A 70 2.89 12.89 2.60
C VAL A 70 2.68 12.73 4.09
N GLN A 71 3.53 13.39 4.88
CA GLN A 71 3.37 13.40 6.33
C GLN A 71 2.22 14.34 6.71
N GLU A 72 1.10 13.76 7.14
CA GLU A 72 -0.08 14.49 7.59
C GLU A 72 0.02 14.80 9.10
N THR A 73 0.20 13.75 9.92
CA THR A 73 0.33 13.88 11.38
C THR A 73 1.30 12.84 11.95
N VAL A 74 0.82 11.95 12.81
CA VAL A 74 1.58 10.80 13.30
C VAL A 74 1.54 9.65 12.29
N ASP A 75 0.48 9.60 11.49
CA ASP A 75 0.36 8.72 10.34
C ASP A 75 0.65 9.53 9.07
N SER A 76 1.17 8.85 8.06
CA SER A 76 1.46 9.42 6.74
C SER A 76 0.45 8.89 5.73
N GLU A 77 0.08 9.73 4.78
CA GLU A 77 -0.52 9.26 3.54
C GLU A 77 0.60 8.66 2.67
N VAL A 78 0.43 7.42 2.25
CA VAL A 78 1.40 6.69 1.44
C VAL A 78 0.71 6.21 0.17
N THR A 79 1.25 6.57 -0.99
CA THR A 79 0.80 6.04 -2.28
C THR A 79 1.61 4.81 -2.62
N LEU A 80 0.92 3.68 -2.77
CA LEU A 80 1.50 2.38 -3.11
C LEU A 80 1.11 2.01 -4.54
N SER A 81 2.10 1.73 -5.38
CA SER A 81 1.91 1.16 -6.72
C SER A 81 2.07 -0.35 -6.68
N THR A 82 1.08 -1.08 -7.18
CA THR A 82 1.11 -2.54 -7.18
C THR A 82 0.35 -3.12 -8.37
N VAL A 83 0.62 -4.39 -8.69
CA VAL A 83 -0.12 -5.18 -9.67
C VAL A 83 -0.75 -6.35 -8.92
N LEU A 84 -2.07 -6.47 -9.02
CA LEU A 84 -2.78 -7.56 -8.37
C LEU A 84 -2.68 -8.82 -9.23
N PRO A 85 -2.46 -9.99 -8.63
CA PRO A 85 -2.57 -11.25 -9.37
C PRO A 85 -4.02 -11.47 -9.81
N ALA A 86 -4.19 -11.99 -11.03
CA ALA A 86 -5.48 -12.32 -11.63
C ALA A 86 -6.28 -13.39 -10.85
#